data_AF-A0A7G7T250-F1
#
_entry.id   AF-A0A7G7T250-F1
#
_cell.length_a   1.000
_cell.length_b   1.000
_cell.length_c   1.000
_cell.angle_alpha   90.00
_cell.angle_beta   90.00
_cell.angle_gamma   90.00
#
_symmetry.space_group_name_H-M   'P 1'
#
loop_
_entity.id
_entity.type
_entity.pdbx_description
1 polymer ?
#
loop_
_entity_poly.entity_id
_entity_poly.type
_entity_poly.pdbx_seq_one_letter_code
_entity_poly.pdbx_strand_id
1 'polypeptide(L)'
;MLFPSARAVPVPTRAVWRCGLVLLGALLSATAAAETDRYADEGFDAQAFAGSERVTYKVQDFSERYRATLEVEANEEVFRPGIIRVFARGGTTPLIEVASPELVLDTDAKGGKVKANVHELPYGEQSVLVYDDFNFDGIKDLALMDGQNSCYHGPSYQVYLGTADGFELSSEFTELAQSNCGLFEVDAKAREIHTMTKDGCCWHQSAVYTVRNGELLLERELVEDATGAAPGLAQETRYRDQGGKRVAEQHYLWDEDDSMAMLPHKILLEFRLAPAGKRIVVFAAASDGEAGIPYYAAIGAQQRVDLLYPDDAGEGFDYDADRHVLGFGRGDTTYRIIGDAQGVPQRMEVIVRGKTQPLALQPGSVHGSLQAVAQALSAAQAAAAQ
;
A
#
# COMPACT_ATOMS: atom_id res chain seq x y z
N MET A 1 -13.84 -4.35 76.82
CA MET A 1 -13.13 -5.54 77.31
C MET A 1 -11.66 -5.21 77.41
N LEU A 2 -11.09 -5.55 78.56
CA LEU A 2 -9.70 -5.51 79.06
C LEU A 2 -8.53 -5.41 78.03
N PHE A 3 -7.78 -4.30 78.14
CA PHE A 3 -6.30 -4.11 78.31
C PHE A 3 -5.39 -5.35 78.53
N PRO A 4 -4.01 -5.25 78.55
CA PRO A 4 -3.11 -4.10 78.29
C PRO A 4 -1.69 -4.38 77.66
N SER A 5 -0.93 -3.27 77.49
CA SER A 5 0.49 -3.08 77.94
C SER A 5 1.66 -3.52 77.03
N ALA A 6 2.82 -2.85 76.94
CA ALA A 6 3.35 -1.62 77.55
C ALA A 6 4.63 -1.15 76.79
N ARG A 7 4.91 0.17 76.82
CA ARG A 7 6.16 0.93 77.17
C ARG A 7 7.55 0.33 76.83
N ALA A 8 8.65 1.05 76.54
CA ALA A 8 9.03 2.48 76.40
C ALA A 8 10.53 2.57 75.95
N VAL A 9 10.88 3.53 75.06
CA VAL A 9 11.92 4.61 75.08
C VAL A 9 13.18 4.46 76.01
N PRO A 10 14.37 5.14 75.82
CA PRO A 10 15.34 5.33 74.71
C PRO A 10 16.89 5.28 75.08
N VAL A 11 17.81 5.31 74.07
CA VAL A 11 19.16 6.04 73.97
C VAL A 11 20.31 5.70 74.99
N PRO A 12 21.66 5.99 74.85
CA PRO A 12 22.54 6.59 73.80
C PRO A 12 23.90 5.88 73.46
N THR A 13 24.56 6.39 72.40
CA THR A 13 26.03 6.60 72.17
C THR A 13 27.05 5.46 72.29
N ARG A 14 27.88 5.30 71.24
CA ARG A 14 29.36 5.43 71.32
C ARG A 14 29.99 5.57 69.92
N ALA A 15 30.81 6.61 69.78
CA ALA A 15 31.71 6.82 68.66
C ALA A 15 32.90 5.85 68.74
N VAL A 16 33.35 5.33 67.59
CA VAL A 16 34.73 4.88 67.38
C VAL A 16 35.16 5.31 65.99
N TRP A 17 36.15 6.21 65.96
CA TRP A 17 37.01 6.49 64.82
C TRP A 17 38.01 5.33 64.64
N ARG A 18 38.24 4.87 63.40
CA ARG A 18 39.57 4.45 62.91
C ARG A 18 39.57 4.20 61.39
N CYS A 19 40.38 5.03 60.73
CA CYS A 19 41.28 4.74 59.60
C CYS A 19 40.78 3.96 58.37
N GLY A 20 40.61 4.69 57.27
CA GLY A 20 41.52 4.60 56.13
C GLY A 20 41.44 3.36 55.23
N LEU A 21 40.73 3.50 54.10
CA LEU A 21 41.15 3.00 52.80
C LEU A 21 40.33 3.73 51.72
N VAL A 22 40.94 4.76 51.13
CA VAL A 22 40.45 5.37 49.89
C VAL A 22 40.79 4.40 48.77
N LEU A 23 39.83 3.57 48.37
CA LEU A 23 39.88 2.90 47.07
C LEU A 23 39.45 3.93 46.03
N LEU A 24 40.44 4.59 45.41
CA LEU A 24 40.26 5.20 44.10
C LEU A 24 39.98 4.06 43.11
N GLY A 25 38.71 3.68 42.98
CA GLY A 25 38.24 2.90 41.86
C GLY A 25 38.33 3.79 40.63
N ALA A 26 39.29 3.49 39.76
CA ALA A 26 39.32 4.04 38.41
C ALA A 26 38.01 3.63 37.72
N LEU A 27 37.08 4.57 37.59
CA LEU A 27 36.01 4.50 36.60
C LEU A 27 36.69 4.57 35.24
N LEU A 28 37.07 3.41 34.71
CA LEU A 28 37.27 3.22 33.29
C LEU A 28 35.89 3.38 32.66
N SER A 29 35.56 4.62 32.28
CA SER A 29 34.51 4.88 31.30
C SER A 29 35.02 4.31 29.99
N ALA A 30 34.81 3.01 29.78
CA ALA A 30 34.86 2.44 28.45
C ALA A 30 33.71 3.10 27.68
N THR A 31 34.01 4.17 26.94
CA THR A 31 33.17 4.59 25.83
C THR A 31 33.21 3.41 24.86
N ALA A 32 32.22 2.53 24.95
CA ALA A 32 31.97 1.56 23.89
C ALA A 32 31.83 2.41 22.63
N ALA A 33 32.78 2.29 21.70
CA ALA A 33 32.60 2.85 20.38
C ALA A 33 31.35 2.15 19.83
N ALA A 34 30.32 2.92 19.49
CA ALA A 34 29.13 2.37 18.86
C ALA A 34 29.61 1.57 17.64
N GLU A 35 29.27 0.29 17.61
CA GLU A 35 29.61 -0.61 16.52
C GLU A 35 28.86 -0.16 15.27
N THR A 36 29.52 -0.19 14.12
CA THR A 36 28.88 0.11 12.83
C THR A 36 27.85 -0.97 12.54
N ASP A 37 26.60 -0.59 12.32
CA ASP A 37 25.59 -1.48 11.76
C ASP A 37 25.90 -1.73 10.28
N ARG A 38 26.05 -3.00 9.89
CA ARG A 38 26.48 -3.39 8.54
C ARG A 38 25.47 -4.35 7.92
N TYR A 39 25.01 -3.99 6.74
CA TYR A 39 24.27 -4.85 5.84
C TYR A 39 25.04 -5.02 4.52
N ALA A 40 25.04 -6.24 3.99
CA ALA A 40 25.49 -6.53 2.64
C ALA A 40 24.49 -7.48 2.00
N ASP A 41 23.98 -7.09 0.83
CA ASP A 41 23.12 -7.95 0.02
C ASP A 41 23.89 -9.22 -0.40
N GLU A 42 23.17 -10.35 -0.54
CA GLU A 42 23.78 -11.66 -0.83
C GLU A 42 24.56 -11.67 -2.16
N GLY A 43 24.18 -10.82 -3.12
CA GLY A 43 24.86 -10.68 -4.41
C GLY A 43 26.15 -9.85 -4.36
N PHE A 44 26.47 -9.20 -3.24
CA PHE A 44 27.61 -8.28 -3.16
C PHE A 44 28.97 -9.00 -2.98
N ASP A 45 29.83 -8.98 -4.00
CA ASP A 45 31.21 -9.46 -3.91
C ASP A 45 32.15 -8.38 -3.33
N ALA A 46 32.31 -8.42 -2.01
CA ALA A 46 33.18 -7.48 -1.29
C ALA A 46 34.66 -7.55 -1.72
N GLN A 47 35.15 -8.73 -2.15
CA GLN A 47 36.55 -8.89 -2.56
C GLN A 47 36.78 -8.28 -3.95
N ALA A 48 35.87 -8.54 -4.90
CA ALA A 48 35.90 -7.92 -6.21
C ALA A 48 35.77 -6.40 -6.11
N PHE A 49 34.81 -5.90 -5.32
CA PHE A 49 34.61 -4.47 -5.10
C PHE A 49 35.83 -3.80 -4.46
N ALA A 50 36.50 -4.46 -3.49
CA ALA A 50 37.73 -3.92 -2.91
C ALA A 50 38.88 -3.80 -3.93
N GLY A 51 38.89 -4.67 -4.94
CA GLY A 51 39.87 -4.69 -6.02
C GLY A 51 39.54 -3.79 -7.23
N SER A 52 38.33 -3.23 -7.30
CA SER A 52 37.90 -2.39 -8.43
C SER A 52 38.29 -0.91 -8.25
N GLU A 53 38.36 -0.19 -9.37
CA GLU A 53 38.44 1.27 -9.36
C GLU A 53 37.09 1.82 -8.90
N ARG A 54 37.10 2.82 -8.01
CA ARG A 54 35.89 3.31 -7.34
C ARG A 54 35.82 4.83 -7.34
N VAL A 55 34.62 5.36 -7.49
CA VAL A 55 34.32 6.80 -7.34
C VAL A 55 33.58 7.01 -6.03
N THR A 56 33.98 8.04 -5.28
CA THR A 56 33.29 8.43 -4.04
C THR A 56 32.51 9.72 -4.23
N TYR A 57 31.22 9.66 -3.94
CA TYR A 57 30.30 10.79 -3.86
C TYR A 57 30.06 11.17 -2.41
N LYS A 58 29.97 12.47 -2.14
CA LYS A 58 29.61 13.01 -0.83
C LYS A 58 28.15 13.42 -0.84
N VAL A 59 27.35 12.86 0.05
CA VAL A 59 25.94 13.21 0.25
C VAL A 59 25.85 13.92 1.60
N GLN A 60 25.84 15.25 1.59
CA GLN A 60 26.08 16.06 2.80
C GLN A 60 24.92 16.99 3.17
N ASP A 61 23.99 17.22 2.24
CA ASP A 61 22.99 18.29 2.34
C ASP A 61 21.64 17.77 2.87
N PHE A 62 21.52 16.49 3.21
CA PHE A 62 20.26 15.87 3.65
C PHE A 62 19.94 16.04 5.14
N SER A 63 20.94 16.34 5.99
CA SER A 63 20.75 16.45 7.43
C SER A 63 21.80 17.36 8.06
N GLU A 64 21.43 18.17 9.05
CA GLU A 64 22.41 18.93 9.85
C GLU A 64 23.22 18.04 10.80
N ARG A 65 22.73 16.85 11.14
CA ARG A 65 23.36 15.97 12.15
C ARG A 65 24.17 14.84 11.54
N TYR A 66 23.86 14.47 10.30
CA TYR A 66 24.46 13.33 9.63
C TYR A 66 25.05 13.73 8.30
N ARG A 67 25.93 12.88 7.80
CA ARG A 67 26.43 12.93 6.44
C ARG A 67 26.60 11.52 5.92
N ALA A 68 26.65 11.37 4.60
CA ALA A 68 26.93 10.09 3.99
C ALA A 68 28.02 10.20 2.92
N THR A 69 28.63 9.05 2.67
CA THR A 69 29.47 8.82 1.50
C THR A 69 28.92 7.64 0.74
N LEU A 70 28.95 7.75 -0.58
CA LEU A 70 28.61 6.68 -1.49
C LEU A 70 29.86 6.34 -2.29
N GLU A 71 30.31 5.11 -2.17
CA GLU A 71 31.44 4.59 -2.94
C GLU A 71 30.87 3.59 -3.94
N VAL A 72 31.07 3.81 -5.23
CA VAL A 72 30.57 2.93 -6.30
C VAL A 72 31.71 2.55 -7.23
N GLU A 73 31.57 1.41 -7.89
CA GLU A 73 32.49 1.02 -8.93
C GLU A 73 32.54 2.06 -10.07
N ALA A 74 33.74 2.38 -10.53
CA ALA A 74 34.02 3.38 -11.55
C ALA A 74 33.84 2.79 -12.96
N ASN A 75 32.61 2.44 -13.30
CA ASN A 75 32.25 1.96 -14.64
C ASN A 75 31.03 2.73 -15.20
N GLU A 76 30.72 2.49 -16.47
CA GLU A 76 29.62 3.15 -17.20
C GLU A 76 28.28 2.40 -17.09
N GLU A 77 28.22 1.33 -16.29
CA GLU A 77 26.99 0.57 -16.09
C GLU A 77 25.98 1.35 -15.24
N VAL A 78 24.69 1.09 -15.47
CA VAL A 78 23.61 1.75 -14.70
C VAL A 78 23.53 1.17 -13.30
N PHE A 79 23.54 -0.17 -13.20
CA PHE A 79 23.55 -0.93 -11.97
C PHE A 79 25.00 -1.20 -11.59
N ARG A 80 25.44 -0.69 -10.45
CA ARG A 80 26.86 -0.79 -10.06
C ARG A 80 27.01 -1.26 -8.62
N PRO A 81 28.00 -2.14 -8.36
CA PRO A 81 28.37 -2.44 -6.99
C PRO A 81 28.77 -1.17 -6.25
N GLY A 82 28.31 -1.06 -5.01
CA GLY A 82 28.63 0.09 -4.19
C GLY A 82 28.26 -0.05 -2.74
N ILE A 83 28.74 0.91 -1.95
CA ILE A 83 28.56 0.96 -0.51
C ILE A 83 28.13 2.36 -0.11
N ILE A 84 27.00 2.45 0.59
CA ILE A 84 26.51 3.64 1.25
C ILE A 84 26.95 3.60 2.71
N ARG A 85 27.57 4.68 3.19
CA ARG A 85 27.98 4.83 4.59
C ARG A 85 27.43 6.10 5.19
N VAL A 86 26.73 5.99 6.31
CA VAL A 86 26.19 7.13 7.07
C VAL A 86 27.05 7.38 8.30
N PHE A 87 27.35 8.64 8.59
CA PHE A 87 28.19 9.10 9.70
C PHE A 87 27.48 10.20 10.47
N ALA A 88 27.73 10.28 11.79
CA ALA A 88 27.51 11.52 12.53
C ALA A 88 28.32 12.66 11.91
N ARG A 89 27.80 13.88 11.90
CA ARG A 89 28.50 15.06 11.37
C ARG A 89 29.75 15.32 12.21
N GLY A 90 30.93 15.15 11.59
CA GLY A 90 32.25 15.23 12.24
C GLY A 90 32.85 13.90 12.69
N GLY A 91 32.06 12.82 12.80
CA GLY A 91 32.58 11.48 13.15
C GLY A 91 33.31 10.80 11.99
N THR A 92 34.31 9.97 12.25
CA THR A 92 35.04 9.24 11.19
C THR A 92 34.62 7.78 11.04
N THR A 93 33.95 7.24 12.06
CA THR A 93 33.43 5.86 12.05
C THR A 93 31.99 5.88 11.51
N PRO A 94 31.65 5.02 10.53
CA PRO A 94 30.28 4.91 10.05
C PRO A 94 29.36 4.39 11.15
N LEU A 95 28.16 4.95 11.20
CA LEU A 95 27.05 4.46 12.03
C LEU A 95 26.35 3.29 11.34
N ILE A 96 26.11 3.44 10.03
CA ILE A 96 25.45 2.47 9.17
C ILE A 96 26.28 2.30 7.89
N GLU A 97 26.38 1.06 7.41
CA GLU A 97 26.97 0.69 6.13
C GLU A 97 26.06 -0.29 5.40
N VAL A 98 25.63 0.05 4.19
CA VAL A 98 24.81 -0.80 3.32
C VAL A 98 25.58 -1.03 2.03
N ALA A 99 25.91 -2.30 1.76
CA ALA A 99 26.58 -2.73 0.55
C ALA A 99 25.60 -3.42 -0.40
N SER A 100 25.65 -3.04 -1.67
CA SER A 100 24.71 -3.46 -2.70
C SER A 100 25.45 -3.81 -3.99
N PRO A 101 25.07 -4.91 -4.69
CA PRO A 101 25.62 -5.23 -5.99
C PRO A 101 25.14 -4.29 -7.10
N GLU A 102 24.02 -3.58 -6.91
CA GLU A 102 23.30 -2.89 -7.97
C GLU A 102 22.72 -1.54 -7.50
N LEU A 103 23.59 -0.60 -7.12
CA LEU A 103 23.18 0.78 -6.85
C LEU A 103 22.95 1.54 -8.16
N VAL A 104 21.81 2.24 -8.22
CA VAL A 104 21.47 3.17 -9.31
C VAL A 104 21.59 4.59 -8.81
N LEU A 105 22.42 5.40 -9.47
CA LEU A 105 22.65 6.78 -9.05
C LEU A 105 21.84 7.75 -9.89
N ASP A 106 20.95 8.51 -9.26
CA ASP A 106 20.49 9.78 -9.82
C ASP A 106 21.55 10.86 -9.57
N THR A 107 22.42 11.03 -10.57
CA THR A 107 23.36 12.15 -10.63
C THR A 107 22.81 13.18 -11.62
N ASP A 108 22.55 14.39 -11.13
CA ASP A 108 22.29 15.51 -12.04
C ASP A 108 23.50 15.64 -13.01
N ALA A 109 23.24 15.49 -14.31
CA ALA A 109 24.22 15.31 -15.37
C ALA A 109 25.23 16.47 -15.53
N LYS A 110 25.12 17.51 -14.72
CA LYS A 110 25.99 18.69 -14.72
C LYS A 110 26.75 18.91 -13.40
N GLY A 111 26.49 18.16 -12.34
CA GLY A 111 26.97 18.49 -11.00
C GLY A 111 27.83 17.44 -10.29
N GLY A 112 27.80 16.16 -10.71
CA GLY A 112 28.47 15.08 -9.99
C GLY A 112 28.02 14.92 -8.53
N LYS A 113 26.84 15.49 -8.19
CA LYS A 113 26.22 15.38 -6.87
C LYS A 113 25.07 14.39 -6.97
N VAL A 114 25.08 13.40 -6.08
CA VAL A 114 23.99 12.44 -5.91
C VAL A 114 22.87 13.12 -5.13
N LYS A 115 21.64 13.03 -5.61
CA LYS A 115 20.47 13.60 -4.91
C LYS A 115 20.04 12.68 -3.76
N ALA A 116 19.68 13.27 -2.62
CA ALA A 116 19.00 12.59 -1.52
C ALA A 116 17.50 12.94 -1.57
N ASN A 117 16.63 12.06 -1.04
CA ASN A 117 15.20 12.33 -0.85
C ASN A 117 14.41 12.62 -2.15
N VAL A 118 14.70 11.90 -3.24
CA VAL A 118 13.88 11.93 -4.47
C VAL A 118 12.97 10.72 -4.47
N HIS A 119 11.66 10.94 -4.57
CA HIS A 119 10.62 9.91 -4.60
C HIS A 119 9.63 10.20 -5.71
N GLU A 120 9.54 9.28 -6.67
CA GLU A 120 8.46 9.25 -7.65
C GLU A 120 7.99 7.81 -7.83
N LEU A 121 6.76 7.51 -7.36
CA LEU A 121 6.08 6.25 -7.61
C LEU A 121 5.27 6.30 -8.91
N PRO A 122 5.05 5.18 -9.62
CA PRO A 122 5.61 3.83 -9.42
C PRO A 122 6.76 3.48 -10.37
N TYR A 123 7.17 4.42 -11.22
CA TYR A 123 8.17 4.26 -12.29
C TYR A 123 9.14 5.45 -12.38
N GLY A 124 9.18 6.30 -11.35
CA GLY A 124 10.02 7.49 -11.34
C GLY A 124 11.33 7.30 -10.58
N GLU A 125 12.10 8.37 -10.48
CA GLU A 125 13.43 8.35 -9.89
C GLU A 125 13.36 8.13 -8.37
N GLN A 126 14.13 7.17 -7.85
CA GLN A 126 14.28 6.97 -6.41
C GLN A 126 15.75 7.17 -5.98
N SER A 127 15.94 7.91 -4.89
CA SER A 127 17.28 8.21 -4.37
C SER A 127 17.90 7.04 -3.62
N VAL A 128 19.21 6.84 -3.77
CA VAL A 128 20.00 5.87 -2.97
C VAL A 128 19.94 6.10 -1.46
N LEU A 129 19.62 7.32 -1.02
CA LEU A 129 19.49 7.67 0.40
C LEU A 129 18.28 8.57 0.62
N VAL A 130 17.49 8.15 1.58
CA VAL A 130 16.26 8.81 1.98
C VAL A 130 16.34 9.12 3.46
N TYR A 131 15.97 10.34 3.83
CA TYR A 131 15.97 10.85 5.19
C TYR A 131 14.66 11.58 5.45
N ASP A 132 13.68 10.86 5.99
CA ASP A 132 12.35 11.36 6.31
C ASP A 132 11.79 10.73 7.60
N ASP A 133 10.66 11.20 8.11
CA ASP A 133 9.99 10.67 9.31
C ASP A 133 8.91 9.68 8.87
N PHE A 134 9.29 8.41 8.76
CA PHE A 134 8.44 7.32 8.26
C PHE A 134 7.42 6.86 9.30
N ASN A 135 7.79 6.87 10.58
CA ASN A 135 6.95 6.38 11.68
C ASN A 135 6.11 7.47 12.37
N PHE A 136 6.25 8.73 11.94
CA PHE A 136 5.53 9.91 12.40
C PHE A 136 5.77 10.24 13.89
N ASP A 137 6.96 10.00 14.41
CA ASP A 137 7.35 10.30 15.79
C ASP A 137 8.13 11.63 15.95
N GLY A 138 8.45 12.29 14.83
CA GLY A 138 9.19 13.54 14.78
C GLY A 138 10.72 13.38 14.75
N ILE A 139 11.23 12.16 14.81
CA ILE A 139 12.61 11.80 14.57
C ILE A 139 12.72 11.35 13.10
N LYS A 140 13.80 11.76 12.43
CA LYS A 140 14.03 11.38 11.04
C LYS A 140 14.71 10.01 10.97
N ASP A 141 14.18 9.16 10.11
CA ASP A 141 14.58 7.81 9.75
C ASP A 141 15.46 7.82 8.50
N LEU A 142 16.01 6.66 8.14
CA LEU A 142 16.81 6.46 6.94
C LEU A 142 16.30 5.28 6.12
N ALA A 143 16.20 5.44 4.79
CA ALA A 143 16.15 4.30 3.86
C ALA A 143 17.38 4.35 2.97
N LEU A 144 18.14 3.26 2.93
CA LEU A 144 19.37 3.15 2.15
C LEU A 144 19.20 2.04 1.11
N MET A 145 19.42 2.38 -0.16
CA MET A 145 19.22 1.43 -1.25
C MET A 145 20.17 0.24 -1.09
N ASP A 146 19.62 -0.98 -1.12
CA ASP A 146 20.35 -2.23 -0.95
C ASP A 146 20.46 -3.04 -2.24
N GLY A 147 19.75 -2.65 -3.30
CA GLY A 147 19.85 -3.27 -4.62
C GLY A 147 18.59 -3.07 -5.44
N GLN A 148 18.33 -4.04 -6.32
CA GLN A 148 17.15 -4.10 -7.18
C GLN A 148 16.25 -5.29 -6.81
N ASN A 149 15.99 -5.47 -5.51
CA ASN A 149 15.28 -6.65 -4.97
C ASN A 149 13.75 -6.49 -4.98
N SER A 150 13.24 -5.35 -5.46
CA SER A 150 11.81 -5.03 -5.52
C SER A 150 11.19 -5.46 -6.86
N CYS A 151 9.88 -5.23 -7.05
CA CYS A 151 9.12 -5.58 -8.25
C CYS A 151 9.90 -5.30 -9.56
N TYR A 152 9.97 -6.29 -10.45
CA TYR A 152 10.58 -6.16 -11.78
C TYR A 152 12.02 -5.63 -11.76
N HIS A 153 12.82 -6.07 -10.79
CA HIS A 153 14.19 -5.59 -10.62
C HIS A 153 14.21 -4.07 -10.36
N GLY A 154 13.30 -3.63 -9.50
CA GLY A 154 13.17 -2.25 -9.04
C GLY A 154 13.95 -2.01 -7.75
N PRO A 155 14.17 -0.75 -7.37
CA PRO A 155 14.99 -0.38 -6.22
C PRO A 155 14.41 -0.88 -4.90
N SER A 156 15.28 -1.41 -4.04
CA SER A 156 14.95 -1.90 -2.71
C SER A 156 15.80 -1.22 -1.63
N TYR A 157 15.35 -1.27 -0.37
CA TYR A 157 15.98 -0.51 0.72
C TYR A 157 16.00 -1.24 2.06
N GLN A 158 17.11 -1.04 2.78
CA GLN A 158 17.17 -1.26 4.22
C GLN A 158 16.69 0.00 4.95
N VAL A 159 15.70 -0.14 5.83
CA VAL A 159 15.08 0.97 6.56
C VAL A 159 15.52 0.97 8.03
N TYR A 160 16.04 2.10 8.47
CA TYR A 160 16.50 2.33 9.84
C TYR A 160 15.69 3.44 10.49
N LEU A 161 14.95 3.12 11.55
CA LEU A 161 14.18 4.09 12.31
C LEU A 161 15.08 4.89 13.25
N GLY A 162 14.90 6.19 13.29
CA GLY A 162 15.58 7.11 14.19
C GLY A 162 15.11 6.90 15.62
N THR A 163 16.06 6.90 16.56
CA THR A 163 15.79 6.83 17.99
C THR A 163 16.51 7.95 18.72
N ALA A 164 16.27 8.08 20.04
CA ALA A 164 17.01 9.03 20.86
C ALA A 164 18.54 8.77 20.83
N ASP A 165 18.93 7.52 20.64
CA ASP A 165 20.32 7.05 20.74
C ASP A 165 21.00 6.81 19.39
N GLY A 166 20.26 6.89 18.27
CA GLY A 166 20.82 6.68 16.94
C GLY A 166 19.78 6.20 15.94
N PHE A 167 20.06 5.07 15.32
CA PHE A 167 19.22 4.42 14.33
C PHE A 167 19.13 2.93 14.63
N GLU A 168 17.96 2.33 14.38
CA GLU A 168 17.71 0.90 14.56
C GLU A 168 17.10 0.34 13.28
N LEU A 169 17.64 -0.77 12.76
CA LEU A 169 17.08 -1.45 11.59
C LEU A 169 15.66 -1.93 11.89
N SER A 170 14.70 -1.56 11.03
CA SER A 170 13.33 -2.01 11.12
C SER A 170 13.03 -3.04 10.05
N SER A 171 12.81 -4.29 10.48
CA SER A 171 12.44 -5.38 9.57
C SER A 171 11.09 -5.11 8.89
N GLU A 172 10.12 -4.52 9.57
CA GLU A 172 8.79 -4.30 9.01
C GLU A 172 8.79 -3.24 7.90
N PHE A 173 9.50 -2.13 8.11
CA PHE A 173 9.61 -1.09 7.09
C PHE A 173 10.53 -1.51 5.93
N THR A 174 11.59 -2.29 6.23
CA THR A 174 12.44 -2.91 5.22
C THR A 174 11.62 -3.86 4.34
N GLU A 175 10.77 -4.71 4.93
CA GLU A 175 9.88 -5.59 4.19
C GLU A 175 8.93 -4.81 3.27
N LEU A 176 8.35 -3.69 3.74
CA LEU A 176 7.54 -2.82 2.87
C LEU A 176 8.34 -2.28 1.68
N ALA A 177 9.61 -1.92 1.88
CA ALA A 177 10.49 -1.40 0.83
C ALA A 177 11.06 -2.47 -0.12
N GLN A 178 10.91 -3.76 0.20
CA GLN A 178 11.37 -4.88 -0.63
C GLN A 178 10.22 -5.61 -1.34
N SER A 179 9.09 -5.83 -0.65
CA SER A 179 7.94 -6.60 -1.18
C SER A 179 6.99 -5.80 -2.07
N ASN A 180 7.12 -4.47 -2.09
CA ASN A 180 6.35 -3.56 -2.95
C ASN A 180 7.24 -3.06 -4.09
N CYS A 181 6.69 -2.25 -4.99
CA CYS A 181 7.39 -1.72 -6.18
C CYS A 181 8.11 -0.41 -5.86
N GLY A 182 9.17 -0.51 -5.06
CA GLY A 182 10.01 0.58 -4.60
C GLY A 182 9.78 0.95 -3.14
N LEU A 183 10.47 2.00 -2.68
CA LEU A 183 10.21 2.59 -1.37
C LEU A 183 8.76 3.10 -1.28
N PHE A 184 8.12 2.89 -0.13
CA PHE A 184 6.81 3.43 0.18
C PHE A 184 6.77 4.97 0.18
N GLU A 185 5.61 5.55 -0.10
CA GLU A 185 5.37 6.99 0.04
C GLU A 185 4.88 7.34 1.44
N VAL A 186 5.30 8.51 1.95
CA VAL A 186 4.93 9.01 3.27
C VAL A 186 4.07 10.26 3.12
N ASP A 187 2.77 10.13 3.44
CA ASP A 187 1.90 11.29 3.61
C ASP A 187 1.96 11.74 5.08
N ALA A 188 2.89 12.65 5.38
CA ALA A 188 3.05 13.21 6.71
C ALA A 188 1.81 13.98 7.21
N LYS A 189 0.97 14.49 6.31
CA LYS A 189 -0.24 15.26 6.66
C LYS A 189 -1.36 14.32 7.09
N ALA A 190 -1.56 13.22 6.37
CA ALA A 190 -2.50 12.18 6.72
C ALA A 190 -1.96 11.22 7.80
N ARG A 191 -0.63 11.19 8.00
CA ARG A 191 0.11 10.18 8.79
C ARG A 191 -0.12 8.77 8.26
N GLU A 192 0.03 8.64 6.94
CA GLU A 192 -0.19 7.41 6.20
C GLU A 192 1.05 7.03 5.40
N ILE A 193 1.27 5.72 5.27
CA ILE A 193 2.30 5.13 4.41
C ILE A 193 1.59 4.42 3.27
N HIS A 194 1.96 4.74 2.04
CA HIS A 194 1.31 4.24 0.83
C HIS A 194 2.28 3.32 0.10
N THR A 195 1.82 2.13 -0.26
CA THR A 195 2.60 1.17 -1.06
C THR A 195 1.82 0.74 -2.28
N MET A 196 2.54 0.26 -3.30
CA MET A 196 1.96 -0.33 -4.50
C MET A 196 2.74 -1.58 -4.88
N THR A 197 2.04 -2.65 -5.22
CA THR A 197 2.61 -3.86 -5.81
C THR A 197 1.80 -4.32 -7.04
N LYS A 198 2.40 -5.12 -7.91
CA LYS A 198 1.75 -5.60 -9.14
C LYS A 198 2.35 -6.89 -9.68
N ASP A 199 1.59 -7.58 -10.53
CA ASP A 199 1.98 -8.84 -11.19
C ASP A 199 2.57 -8.66 -12.60
N GLY A 200 2.68 -7.42 -13.07
CA GLY A 200 3.38 -7.07 -14.31
C GLY A 200 2.46 -7.02 -15.53
N CYS A 201 1.17 -7.26 -15.34
CA CYS A 201 0.15 -6.88 -16.30
C CYS A 201 -1.06 -6.27 -15.59
N CYS A 202 -1.97 -7.14 -15.17
CA CYS A 202 -3.38 -6.82 -15.09
C CYS A 202 -3.90 -6.98 -13.66
N TRP A 203 -2.98 -7.17 -12.71
CA TRP A 203 -3.25 -7.10 -11.28
C TRP A 203 -2.36 -6.03 -10.64
N HIS A 204 -2.99 -5.02 -10.05
CA HIS A 204 -2.35 -4.00 -9.23
C HIS A 204 -2.96 -4.02 -7.83
N GLN A 205 -2.13 -3.76 -6.81
CA GLN A 205 -2.59 -3.53 -5.46
C GLN A 205 -1.93 -2.26 -4.91
N SER A 206 -2.75 -1.35 -4.39
CA SER A 206 -2.29 -0.24 -3.56
C SER A 206 -2.70 -0.48 -2.10
N ALA A 207 -1.83 -0.19 -1.15
CA ALA A 207 -2.11 -0.34 0.26
C ALA A 207 -1.80 0.93 1.05
N VAL A 208 -2.59 1.19 2.09
CA VAL A 208 -2.41 2.31 3.00
C VAL A 208 -2.26 1.78 4.42
N TYR A 209 -1.18 2.19 5.06
CA TYR A 209 -0.84 1.85 6.43
C TYR A 209 -0.87 3.09 7.31
N THR A 210 -1.19 2.91 8.59
CA THR A 210 -0.89 3.89 9.64
C THR A 210 0.09 3.30 10.63
N VAL A 211 0.79 4.16 11.37
CA VAL A 211 1.70 3.71 12.43
C VAL A 211 1.08 4.01 13.79
N ARG A 212 0.92 3.00 14.62
CA ARG A 212 0.41 3.15 16.00
C ARG A 212 1.35 2.46 16.96
N ASN A 213 1.89 3.22 17.91
CA ASN A 213 2.89 2.74 18.89
C ASN A 213 4.13 2.12 18.22
N GLY A 214 4.54 2.65 17.06
CA GLY A 214 5.68 2.13 16.29
C GLY A 214 5.36 0.94 15.38
N GLU A 215 4.16 0.38 15.45
CA GLU A 215 3.74 -0.77 14.63
C GLU A 215 2.99 -0.32 13.37
N LEU A 216 3.30 -0.95 12.23
CA LEU A 216 2.60 -0.77 10.96
C LEU A 216 1.23 -1.47 10.98
N LEU A 217 0.19 -0.71 10.64
CA LEU A 217 -1.19 -1.19 10.62
C LEU A 217 -1.82 -0.94 9.26
N LEU A 218 -2.10 -2.02 8.53
CA LEU A 218 -2.77 -1.98 7.23
C LEU A 218 -4.22 -1.53 7.37
N GLU A 219 -4.54 -0.31 6.94
CA GLU A 219 -5.87 0.30 7.05
C GLU A 219 -6.74 0.03 5.82
N ARG A 220 -6.12 -0.03 4.65
CA ARG A 220 -6.84 -0.19 3.38
C ARG A 220 -5.98 -0.89 2.34
N GLU A 221 -6.60 -1.75 1.56
CA GLU A 221 -6.08 -2.27 0.30
C GLU A 221 -7.07 -1.93 -0.82
N LEU A 222 -6.54 -1.60 -1.99
CA LEU A 222 -7.28 -1.44 -3.24
C LEU A 222 -6.64 -2.38 -4.25
N VAL A 223 -7.40 -3.36 -4.73
CA VAL A 223 -6.99 -4.34 -5.73
C VAL A 223 -7.72 -4.05 -7.03
N GLU A 224 -6.96 -3.87 -8.10
CA GLU A 224 -7.46 -3.79 -9.46
C GLU A 224 -7.06 -5.06 -10.18
N ASP A 225 -8.06 -5.85 -10.56
CA ASP A 225 -7.86 -7.11 -11.26
C ASP A 225 -8.67 -7.10 -12.57
N ALA A 226 -7.93 -7.09 -13.67
CA ALA A 226 -8.46 -7.22 -15.02
C ALA A 226 -8.06 -8.56 -15.66
N THR A 227 -7.71 -9.56 -14.86
CA THR A 227 -7.43 -10.90 -15.34
C THR A 227 -8.74 -11.68 -15.59
N GLY A 228 -8.79 -12.37 -16.73
CA GLY A 228 -9.85 -13.33 -17.05
C GLY A 228 -11.27 -12.76 -17.01
N ALA A 229 -12.13 -13.35 -16.16
CA ALA A 229 -13.55 -13.03 -16.02
C ALA A 229 -13.85 -12.12 -14.81
N ALA A 230 -12.89 -11.32 -14.37
CA ALA A 230 -13.11 -10.31 -13.35
C ALA A 230 -14.06 -9.21 -13.87
N PRO A 231 -14.86 -8.57 -12.98
CA PRO A 231 -15.71 -7.44 -13.38
C PRO A 231 -14.92 -6.22 -13.85
N GLY A 232 -13.58 -6.20 -13.69
CA GLY A 232 -12.74 -5.05 -14.01
C GLY A 232 -12.99 -3.85 -13.10
N LEU A 233 -13.65 -4.06 -11.95
CA LEU A 233 -13.88 -3.04 -10.93
C LEU A 233 -12.81 -3.14 -9.85
N ALA A 234 -12.35 -2.00 -9.34
CA ALA A 234 -11.45 -1.98 -8.21
C ALA A 234 -12.16 -2.50 -6.96
N GLN A 235 -11.49 -3.38 -6.22
CA GLN A 235 -11.97 -3.96 -4.97
C GLN A 235 -11.23 -3.33 -3.80
N GLU A 236 -11.97 -2.66 -2.92
CA GLU A 236 -11.44 -2.04 -1.71
C GLU A 236 -11.71 -2.93 -0.50
N THR A 237 -10.65 -3.27 0.24
CA THR A 237 -10.71 -3.87 1.56
C THR A 237 -10.32 -2.82 2.59
N ARG A 238 -11.21 -2.55 3.56
CA ARG A 238 -10.92 -1.65 4.69
C ARG A 238 -10.86 -2.42 5.98
N TYR A 239 -9.82 -2.16 6.76
CA TYR A 239 -9.63 -2.76 8.07
C TYR A 239 -10.10 -1.78 9.14
N ARG A 240 -10.89 -2.26 10.10
CA ARG A 240 -11.39 -1.44 11.22
C ARG A 240 -11.37 -2.24 12.52
N ASP A 241 -11.14 -1.53 13.62
CA ASP A 241 -11.26 -2.12 14.95
C ASP A 241 -12.74 -2.20 15.36
N GLN A 242 -13.25 -3.41 15.57
CA GLN A 242 -14.60 -3.66 16.06
C GLN A 242 -14.55 -4.59 17.27
N GLY A 243 -14.83 -4.03 18.46
CA GLY A 243 -14.82 -4.80 19.70
C GLY A 243 -13.44 -5.36 20.08
N GLY A 244 -12.37 -4.65 19.74
CA GLY A 244 -10.98 -5.07 20.02
C GLY A 244 -10.43 -6.11 19.03
N LYS A 245 -11.14 -6.37 17.93
CA LYS A 245 -10.66 -7.21 16.82
C LYS A 245 -10.59 -6.38 15.54
N ARG A 246 -9.54 -6.58 14.75
CA ARG A 246 -9.44 -6.01 13.40
C ARG A 246 -10.34 -6.81 12.46
N VAL A 247 -11.31 -6.15 11.84
CA VAL A 247 -12.29 -6.73 10.90
C VAL A 247 -12.07 -6.11 9.53
N ALA A 248 -12.09 -6.93 8.49
CA ALA A 248 -12.02 -6.51 7.10
C ALA A 248 -13.43 -6.33 6.51
N GLU A 249 -13.68 -5.21 5.84
CA GLU A 249 -14.87 -4.95 5.05
C GLU A 249 -14.46 -4.76 3.58
N GLN A 250 -15.01 -5.60 2.71
CA GLN A 250 -14.69 -5.61 1.28
C GLN A 250 -15.87 -5.09 0.46
N HIS A 251 -15.58 -4.29 -0.57
CA HIS A 251 -16.57 -3.81 -1.52
C HIS A 251 -15.91 -3.43 -2.84
N TYR A 252 -16.67 -3.44 -3.93
CA TYR A 252 -16.22 -2.88 -5.20
C TYR A 252 -16.49 -1.38 -5.27
N LEU A 253 -15.64 -0.68 -6.02
CA LEU A 253 -15.76 0.74 -6.33
C LEU A 253 -16.02 0.91 -7.83
N TRP A 254 -16.87 1.88 -8.15
CA TRP A 254 -17.09 2.33 -9.52
C TRP A 254 -16.14 3.50 -9.82
N ASP A 255 -15.42 3.43 -10.94
CA ASP A 255 -14.65 4.57 -11.46
C ASP A 255 -15.46 5.23 -12.58
N GLU A 256 -15.74 6.54 -12.45
CA GLU A 256 -16.53 7.26 -13.45
C GLU A 256 -15.75 7.52 -14.74
N ASP A 257 -14.44 7.73 -14.61
CA ASP A 257 -13.58 8.16 -15.70
C ASP A 257 -12.70 7.03 -16.24
N ASP A 258 -12.90 5.80 -15.73
CA ASP A 258 -12.01 4.65 -15.95
C ASP A 258 -10.54 5.00 -15.69
N SER A 259 -10.28 6.00 -14.84
CA SER A 259 -8.95 6.55 -14.57
C SER A 259 -8.01 5.51 -13.96
N MET A 260 -8.57 4.60 -13.20
CA MET A 260 -7.92 3.48 -12.51
C MET A 260 -8.28 2.14 -13.15
N ALA A 261 -9.15 2.11 -14.16
CA ALA A 261 -9.57 0.87 -14.79
C ALA A 261 -8.53 0.43 -15.84
N MET A 262 -8.04 -0.80 -15.69
CA MET A 262 -7.11 -1.41 -16.64
C MET A 262 -7.75 -1.70 -18.00
N LEU A 263 -9.08 -1.87 -18.03
CA LEU A 263 -9.90 -2.02 -19.22
C LEU A 263 -11.10 -1.08 -19.11
N PRO A 264 -11.44 -0.34 -20.19
CA PRO A 264 -12.58 0.56 -20.15
C PRO A 264 -13.89 -0.20 -19.96
N HIS A 265 -14.80 0.38 -19.19
CA HIS A 265 -16.14 -0.19 -18.99
C HIS A 265 -17.07 0.30 -20.09
N LYS A 266 -17.55 -0.62 -20.92
CA LYS A 266 -18.62 -0.32 -21.87
C LYS A 266 -19.96 -0.37 -21.16
N ILE A 267 -20.56 0.79 -20.91
CA ILE A 267 -21.93 0.90 -20.41
C ILE A 267 -22.90 0.44 -21.51
N LEU A 268 -23.64 -0.63 -21.24
CA LEU A 268 -24.67 -1.19 -22.12
C LEU A 268 -26.05 -0.60 -21.80
N LEU A 269 -26.27 -0.35 -20.52
CA LEU A 269 -27.48 0.24 -19.98
C LEU A 269 -27.17 0.95 -18.67
N GLU A 270 -27.73 2.13 -18.44
CA GLU A 270 -27.74 2.76 -17.13
C GLU A 270 -29.00 3.58 -16.88
N PHE A 271 -29.34 3.75 -15.60
CA PHE A 271 -30.39 4.64 -15.14
C PHE A 271 -30.24 4.96 -13.65
N ARG A 272 -31.01 5.93 -13.15
CA ARG A 272 -31.07 6.24 -11.72
C ARG A 272 -32.45 5.91 -11.16
N LEU A 273 -32.49 5.34 -9.95
CA LEU A 273 -33.72 5.04 -9.22
C LEU A 273 -34.24 6.26 -8.45
N ALA A 274 -35.54 6.48 -8.46
CA ALA A 274 -36.20 7.52 -7.68
C ALA A 274 -36.60 7.00 -6.28
N PRO A 275 -36.61 7.86 -5.23
CA PRO A 275 -36.10 9.24 -5.21
C PRO A 275 -34.59 9.32 -4.88
N ALA A 276 -34.00 8.24 -4.37
CA ALA A 276 -32.66 8.24 -3.77
C ALA A 276 -31.51 8.47 -4.77
N GLY A 277 -31.75 8.36 -6.07
CA GLY A 277 -30.74 8.59 -7.11
C GLY A 277 -29.70 7.49 -7.25
N LYS A 278 -29.92 6.34 -6.61
CA LYS A 278 -29.08 5.13 -6.74
C LYS A 278 -28.91 4.80 -8.21
N ARG A 279 -27.67 4.72 -8.68
CA ARG A 279 -27.35 4.48 -10.08
C ARG A 279 -27.31 2.97 -10.31
N ILE A 280 -27.94 2.53 -11.38
CA ILE A 280 -27.91 1.17 -11.86
C ILE A 280 -27.18 1.18 -13.19
N VAL A 281 -26.18 0.32 -13.32
CA VAL A 281 -25.39 0.17 -14.54
C VAL A 281 -25.34 -1.31 -14.90
N VAL A 282 -25.59 -1.62 -16.17
CA VAL A 282 -25.20 -2.88 -16.80
C VAL A 282 -24.07 -2.56 -17.76
N PHE A 283 -22.90 -3.14 -17.53
CA PHE A 283 -21.67 -2.84 -18.24
C PHE A 283 -20.96 -4.13 -18.64
N ALA A 284 -19.97 -4.03 -19.51
CA ALA A 284 -19.03 -5.11 -19.79
C ALA A 284 -17.63 -4.52 -19.85
N ALA A 285 -16.64 -5.23 -19.33
CA ALA A 285 -15.25 -4.93 -19.65
C ALA A 285 -15.05 -5.05 -21.16
N ALA A 286 -14.44 -4.05 -21.78
CA ALA A 286 -14.22 -4.04 -23.23
C ALA A 286 -12.74 -4.23 -23.55
N SER A 287 -12.44 -5.13 -24.50
CA SER A 287 -11.11 -5.29 -25.11
C SER A 287 -11.27 -5.33 -26.62
N ASP A 288 -10.50 -4.54 -27.36
CA ASP A 288 -10.39 -4.59 -28.84
C ASP A 288 -11.74 -4.68 -29.60
N GLY A 289 -12.75 -3.94 -29.14
CA GLY A 289 -14.06 -3.85 -29.80
C GLY A 289 -15.02 -5.00 -29.48
N GLU A 290 -14.60 -6.00 -28.71
CA GLU A 290 -15.47 -7.05 -28.18
C GLU A 290 -15.93 -6.69 -26.77
N ALA A 291 -17.24 -6.82 -26.52
CA ALA A 291 -17.79 -6.66 -25.19
C ALA A 291 -17.64 -7.99 -24.45
N GLY A 292 -16.97 -7.97 -23.30
CA GLY A 292 -16.89 -9.10 -22.39
C GLY A 292 -18.24 -9.48 -21.79
N ILE A 293 -18.20 -10.35 -20.78
CA ILE A 293 -19.40 -10.79 -20.07
C ILE A 293 -20.08 -9.56 -19.43
N PRO A 294 -21.40 -9.37 -19.61
CA PRO A 294 -22.11 -8.31 -18.94
C PRO A 294 -22.16 -8.50 -17.42
N TYR A 295 -22.04 -7.40 -16.68
CA TYR A 295 -22.22 -7.28 -15.24
C TYR A 295 -23.23 -6.19 -14.92
N TYR A 296 -23.92 -6.34 -13.79
CA TYR A 296 -24.81 -5.38 -13.17
C TYR A 296 -24.13 -4.82 -11.94
N ALA A 297 -24.14 -3.50 -11.79
CA ALA A 297 -23.73 -2.79 -10.59
C ALA A 297 -24.86 -1.86 -10.10
N ALA A 298 -25.25 -2.01 -8.83
CA ALA A 298 -26.00 -0.98 -8.12
C ALA A 298 -25.04 -0.10 -7.34
N ILE A 299 -24.88 1.15 -7.76
CA ILE A 299 -23.88 2.07 -7.24
C ILE A 299 -24.55 3.05 -6.26
N GLY A 300 -24.04 3.05 -5.03
CA GLY A 300 -24.46 3.86 -3.91
C GLY A 300 -23.67 5.16 -3.78
N ALA A 301 -23.57 5.66 -2.55
CA ALA A 301 -22.76 6.83 -2.24
C ALA A 301 -21.26 6.52 -2.36
N GLN A 302 -20.43 7.54 -2.61
CA GLN A 302 -18.97 7.41 -2.69
C GLN A 302 -18.50 6.38 -3.72
N GLN A 303 -19.30 6.16 -4.78
CA GLN A 303 -19.06 5.15 -5.81
C GLN A 303 -18.97 3.70 -5.32
N ARG A 304 -19.43 3.40 -4.10
CA ARG A 304 -19.52 2.02 -3.61
C ARG A 304 -20.54 1.23 -4.42
N VAL A 305 -20.14 0.05 -4.89
CA VAL A 305 -21.04 -0.93 -5.50
C VAL A 305 -21.72 -1.73 -4.40
N ASP A 306 -22.99 -1.44 -4.17
CA ASP A 306 -23.83 -2.10 -3.16
C ASP A 306 -24.25 -3.52 -3.59
N LEU A 307 -24.27 -3.77 -4.90
CA LEU A 307 -24.60 -5.07 -5.49
C LEU A 307 -23.91 -5.22 -6.84
N LEU A 308 -22.99 -6.18 -6.95
CA LEU A 308 -22.41 -6.65 -8.21
C LEU A 308 -23.06 -8.00 -8.60
N TYR A 309 -23.37 -8.20 -9.88
CA TYR A 309 -23.86 -9.49 -10.39
C TYR A 309 -23.48 -9.69 -11.88
N PRO A 310 -23.05 -10.88 -12.33
CA PRO A 310 -22.66 -12.01 -11.50
C PRO A 310 -21.42 -11.67 -10.66
N ASP A 311 -21.33 -12.24 -9.47
CA ASP A 311 -20.14 -12.16 -8.58
C ASP A 311 -19.71 -13.57 -8.12
N ASP A 312 -20.45 -14.62 -8.52
CA ASP A 312 -20.17 -16.01 -8.22
C ASP A 312 -20.30 -16.90 -9.47
N ALA A 313 -19.58 -18.02 -9.47
CA ALA A 313 -19.66 -19.01 -10.53
C ALA A 313 -21.08 -19.61 -10.63
N GLY A 314 -21.63 -19.66 -11.84
CA GLY A 314 -22.98 -20.17 -12.11
C GLY A 314 -24.09 -19.13 -11.96
N GLU A 315 -23.78 -17.92 -11.52
CA GLU A 315 -24.68 -16.78 -11.68
C GLU A 315 -24.72 -16.33 -13.15
N GLY A 316 -25.87 -15.85 -13.57
CA GLY A 316 -26.09 -15.37 -14.93
C GLY A 316 -27.41 -14.61 -15.07
N PHE A 317 -27.53 -13.87 -16.16
CA PHE A 317 -28.74 -13.13 -16.49
C PHE A 317 -29.74 -13.99 -17.25
N ASP A 318 -31.02 -13.76 -16.99
CA ASP A 318 -32.14 -14.25 -17.80
C ASP A 318 -32.69 -13.07 -18.61
N TYR A 319 -32.72 -13.18 -19.93
CA TYR A 319 -33.32 -12.18 -20.80
C TYR A 319 -34.53 -12.75 -21.54
N ASP A 320 -35.70 -12.25 -21.18
CA ASP A 320 -36.97 -12.57 -21.85
C ASP A 320 -37.23 -11.54 -22.95
N ALA A 321 -36.97 -11.95 -24.20
CA ALA A 321 -37.10 -11.08 -25.37
C ALA A 321 -38.56 -10.70 -25.68
N ASP A 322 -39.52 -11.59 -25.41
CA ASP A 322 -40.95 -11.36 -25.67
C ASP A 322 -41.54 -10.36 -24.69
N ARG A 323 -41.02 -10.35 -23.46
CA ARG A 323 -41.48 -9.46 -22.38
C ARG A 323 -40.58 -8.25 -22.17
N HIS A 324 -39.45 -8.18 -22.86
CA HIS A 324 -38.41 -7.16 -22.70
C HIS A 324 -37.96 -7.03 -21.25
N VAL A 325 -37.61 -8.16 -20.62
CA VAL A 325 -37.20 -8.22 -19.22
C VAL A 325 -35.81 -8.82 -19.09
N LEU A 326 -34.90 -8.09 -18.45
CA LEU A 326 -33.66 -8.64 -17.92
C LEU A 326 -33.87 -8.97 -16.44
N GLY A 327 -33.59 -10.20 -16.04
CA GLY A 327 -33.77 -10.68 -14.68
C GLY A 327 -32.56 -11.42 -14.15
N PHE A 328 -32.39 -11.38 -12.83
CA PHE A 328 -31.45 -12.23 -12.12
C PHE A 328 -31.89 -12.44 -10.66
N GLY A 329 -31.35 -13.47 -10.01
CA GLY A 329 -31.71 -13.83 -8.63
C GLY A 329 -30.48 -13.99 -7.74
N ARG A 330 -30.57 -13.52 -6.50
CA ARG A 330 -29.59 -13.80 -5.44
C ARG A 330 -30.32 -14.08 -4.14
N GLY A 331 -30.18 -15.32 -3.64
CA GLY A 331 -30.94 -15.83 -2.51
C GLY A 331 -32.45 -15.72 -2.71
N ASP A 332 -33.16 -15.18 -1.72
CA ASP A 332 -34.62 -14.98 -1.75
C ASP A 332 -35.08 -13.76 -2.60
N THR A 333 -34.15 -13.10 -3.29
CA THR A 333 -34.40 -11.84 -4.01
C THR A 333 -34.25 -12.02 -5.51
N THR A 334 -35.25 -11.59 -6.28
CA THR A 334 -35.17 -11.49 -7.75
C THR A 334 -35.22 -10.03 -8.17
N TYR A 335 -34.33 -9.64 -9.07
CA TYR A 335 -34.26 -8.31 -9.66
C TYR A 335 -34.74 -8.40 -11.12
N ARG A 336 -35.54 -7.44 -11.56
CA ARG A 336 -36.02 -7.34 -12.95
C ARG A 336 -35.95 -5.92 -13.45
N ILE A 337 -35.37 -5.72 -14.62
CA ILE A 337 -35.41 -4.47 -15.38
C ILE A 337 -36.37 -4.69 -16.54
N ILE A 338 -37.42 -3.89 -16.63
CA ILE A 338 -38.50 -4.06 -17.61
C ILE A 338 -38.44 -2.88 -18.57
N GLY A 339 -38.22 -3.19 -19.85
CA GLY A 339 -38.17 -2.22 -20.93
C GLY A 339 -39.46 -2.12 -21.73
N ASP A 340 -39.50 -1.16 -22.65
CA ASP A 340 -40.48 -1.10 -23.72
C ASP A 340 -40.08 -1.98 -24.93
N ALA A 341 -40.80 -1.87 -26.05
CA ALA A 341 -40.51 -2.61 -27.28
C ALA A 341 -39.14 -2.27 -27.89
N GLN A 342 -38.59 -1.10 -27.58
CA GLN A 342 -37.25 -0.66 -27.94
C GLN A 342 -36.24 -0.95 -26.82
N GLY A 343 -36.66 -1.71 -25.80
CA GLY A 343 -35.88 -2.15 -24.64
C GLY A 343 -35.35 -1.01 -23.80
N VAL A 344 -35.92 0.19 -23.92
CA VAL A 344 -35.60 1.31 -23.04
C VAL A 344 -36.25 1.02 -21.68
N PRO A 345 -35.48 0.97 -20.57
CA PRO A 345 -36.04 0.71 -19.25
C PRO A 345 -37.17 1.65 -18.86
N GLN A 346 -38.25 1.07 -18.36
CA GLN A 346 -39.44 1.78 -17.88
C GLN A 346 -39.57 1.69 -16.36
N ARG A 347 -39.21 0.54 -15.77
CA ARG A 347 -39.19 0.31 -14.32
C ARG A 347 -38.22 -0.79 -13.94
N MET A 348 -37.87 -0.82 -12.65
CA MET A 348 -37.23 -1.96 -12.03
C MET A 348 -38.19 -2.59 -11.01
N GLU A 349 -38.13 -3.90 -10.84
CA GLU A 349 -38.86 -4.64 -9.81
C GLU A 349 -37.86 -5.40 -8.95
N VAL A 350 -38.02 -5.32 -7.64
CA VAL A 350 -37.30 -6.16 -6.67
C VAL A 350 -38.32 -7.04 -5.98
N ILE A 351 -38.15 -8.35 -6.09
CA ILE A 351 -39.09 -9.35 -5.58
C ILE A 351 -38.39 -10.07 -4.43
N VAL A 352 -38.84 -9.83 -3.19
CA VAL A 352 -38.29 -10.47 -2.00
C VAL A 352 -39.31 -11.46 -1.46
N ARG A 353 -38.98 -12.76 -1.46
CA ARG A 353 -39.89 -13.82 -0.98
C ARG A 353 -41.29 -13.75 -1.60
N GLY A 354 -41.32 -13.53 -2.91
CA GLY A 354 -42.56 -13.44 -3.71
C GLY A 354 -43.32 -12.12 -3.60
N LYS A 355 -42.85 -11.14 -2.81
CA LYS A 355 -43.45 -9.81 -2.74
C LYS A 355 -42.72 -8.86 -3.70
N THR A 356 -43.44 -8.40 -4.72
CA THR A 356 -42.91 -7.45 -5.70
C THR A 356 -42.95 -6.02 -5.18
N GLN A 357 -41.79 -5.36 -5.18
CA GLN A 357 -41.64 -3.94 -4.97
C GLN A 357 -41.25 -3.27 -6.30
N PRO A 358 -42.13 -2.44 -6.90
CA PRO A 358 -41.77 -1.64 -8.06
C PRO A 358 -40.89 -0.46 -7.63
N LEU A 359 -39.86 -0.18 -8.42
CA LEU A 359 -38.95 0.94 -8.28
C LEU A 359 -39.04 1.81 -9.54
N ALA A 360 -39.40 3.07 -9.34
CA ALA A 360 -39.48 4.06 -10.41
C ALA A 360 -38.08 4.56 -10.80
N LEU A 361 -37.91 4.90 -12.07
CA LEU A 361 -36.70 5.52 -12.59
C LEU A 361 -36.83 7.04 -12.51
N GLN A 362 -35.70 7.73 -12.37
CA GLN A 362 -35.65 9.19 -12.48
C GLN A 362 -35.84 9.60 -13.95
N PRO A 363 -36.70 10.60 -14.23
CA PRO A 363 -36.91 11.09 -15.59
C PRO A 363 -35.60 11.54 -16.25
N GLY A 364 -35.38 11.11 -17.49
CA GLY A 364 -34.20 11.50 -18.28
C GLY A 364 -32.88 10.86 -17.85
N SER A 365 -32.89 9.91 -16.91
CA SER A 365 -31.66 9.23 -16.44
C SER A 365 -31.24 8.03 -17.28
N VAL A 366 -32.07 7.58 -18.21
CA VAL A 366 -31.87 6.33 -18.95
C VAL A 366 -30.93 6.54 -20.13
N HIS A 367 -29.88 5.72 -20.20
CA HIS A 367 -28.99 5.60 -21.35
C HIS A 367 -28.80 4.11 -21.71
N GLY A 368 -28.66 3.80 -22.99
CA GLY A 368 -28.57 2.41 -23.48
C GLY A 368 -29.91 1.67 -23.53
N SER A 369 -29.88 0.35 -23.69
CA SER A 369 -31.10 -0.47 -23.77
C SER A 369 -30.89 -1.94 -23.39
N LEU A 370 -31.98 -2.63 -23.09
CA LEU A 370 -31.99 -4.07 -22.84
C LEU A 370 -31.59 -4.89 -24.09
N GLN A 371 -31.81 -4.39 -25.32
CA GLN A 371 -31.29 -5.08 -26.51
C GLN A 371 -29.76 -5.03 -26.56
N ALA A 372 -29.13 -3.92 -26.16
CA ALA A 372 -27.67 -3.84 -26.11
C ALA A 372 -27.10 -4.87 -25.12
N VAL A 373 -27.76 -5.04 -23.97
CA VAL A 373 -27.42 -6.09 -23.00
C VAL A 373 -27.62 -7.49 -23.60
N ALA A 374 -28.76 -7.75 -24.24
CA ALA A 374 -29.06 -9.05 -24.85
C ALA A 374 -28.06 -9.44 -25.95
N GLN A 375 -27.62 -8.46 -26.75
CA GLN A 375 -26.59 -8.66 -27.78
C GLN A 375 -25.25 -9.05 -27.13
N ALA A 376 -24.83 -8.36 -26.07
CA ALA A 376 -23.61 -8.67 -25.35
C ALA A 376 -23.66 -10.05 -24.67
N LEU A 377 -24.80 -10.41 -24.06
CA LEU A 377 -25.01 -11.75 -23.50
C LEU A 377 -24.88 -12.85 -24.57
N SER A 378 -25.47 -12.62 -25.75
CA SER A 378 -25.41 -13.59 -26.85
C SER A 378 -23.99 -13.74 -27.39
N ALA A 379 -23.24 -12.64 -27.51
CA ALA A 379 -21.85 -12.65 -27.94
C ALA A 379 -20.95 -13.42 -26.95
N ALA A 380 -21.10 -13.16 -25.64
CA ALA A 380 -20.35 -13.85 -24.60
C ALA A 380 -20.61 -15.37 -24.59
N GLN A 381 -21.87 -15.79 -24.79
CA GLN A 381 -22.21 -17.21 -24.92
C GLN A 381 -21.58 -17.87 -26.16
N ALA A 382 -21.56 -17.17 -27.30
CA ALA A 382 -20.96 -17.68 -28.52
C ALA A 382 -19.43 -17.79 -28.42
N ALA A 383 -18.78 -16.89 -27.68
CA ALA A 383 -17.35 -16.95 -27.40
C ALA A 383 -16.99 -18.13 -26.48
N ALA A 384 -17.80 -18.41 -25.45
CA ALA A 384 -17.57 -19.52 -24.52
C ALA A 384 -17.76 -20.92 -25.14
N ALA A 385 -18.41 -21.02 -26.30
CA ALA A 385 -18.66 -22.27 -27.00
C ALA A 385 -17.59 -22.64 -28.04
N GLN A 386 -16.63 -21.74 -28.29
CA GLN A 386 -15.47 -21.94 -29.17
C GLN A 386 -14.26 -22.38 -28.34
#